data_AF-A0AAU3LMV0-F1
#
_entry.id   AF-A0AAU3LMV0-F1
#
_cell.length_a   1.000
_cell.length_b   1.000
_cell.length_c   1.000
_cell.angle_alpha   90.00
_cell.angle_beta   90.00
_cell.angle_gamma   90.00
#
_symmetry.space_group_name_H-M   'P 1'
#
loop_
_entity.id
_entity.type
_entity.pdbx_description
1 polymer ?
#
loop_
_entity_poly.entity_id
_entity_poly.type
_entity_poly.pdbx_seq_one_letter_code
_entity_poly.pdbx_strand_id
1 'polypeptide(L)'
;MTDCPGPGPEPDTPRPAPAVGPAVAPAVGDTVHDPVRGRVGVVMGRVGPYLQLRPLGGGREWDADPDRVRRLSPAELLSARVALTNARSHTRIGL
;
A
#
# COMPACT_ATOMS: atom_id res chain seq x y z
N MET A 1 21.37 49.97 -7.20
CA MET A 1 20.08 49.68 -6.53
C MET A 1 19.06 49.68 -7.65
N THR A 2 18.80 48.55 -8.29
CA THR A 2 17.97 47.49 -7.71
C THR A 2 18.44 46.13 -8.19
N ASP A 3 18.69 45.25 -7.23
CA ASP A 3 18.89 43.82 -7.44
C ASP A 3 17.55 43.22 -7.90
N CYS A 4 17.52 42.56 -9.07
CA CYS A 4 16.35 41.82 -9.52
C CYS A 4 16.28 40.52 -8.72
N PRO A 5 15.21 40.25 -7.95
CA PRO A 5 15.08 38.97 -7.27
C PRO A 5 14.98 37.87 -8.34
N GLY A 6 15.88 36.88 -8.25
CA GLY A 6 15.84 35.70 -9.09
C GLY A 6 14.52 34.92 -8.93
N PRO A 7 14.14 34.08 -9.91
CA PRO A 7 12.94 33.27 -9.80
C PRO A 7 13.02 32.41 -8.52
N GLY A 8 11.98 32.49 -7.70
CA GLY A 8 11.87 31.67 -6.48
C GLY A 8 11.96 30.18 -6.82
N PRO A 9 12.24 29.31 -5.83
CA PRO A 9 12.30 27.87 -6.06
C PRO A 9 10.95 27.42 -6.64
N GLU A 10 10.99 26.82 -7.82
CA GLU A 10 9.80 26.21 -8.42
C GLU A 10 9.25 25.17 -7.43
N PRO A 11 7.92 25.09 -7.24
CA PRO A 11 7.35 24.06 -6.39
C PRO A 11 7.80 22.70 -6.93
N ASP A 12 8.39 21.87 -6.06
CA ASP A 12 8.75 20.49 -6.35
C ASP A 12 7.53 19.81 -6.97
N THR A 13 7.52 19.71 -8.30
CA THR A 13 6.42 19.06 -9.00
C THR A 13 6.52 17.59 -8.61
N PRO A 14 5.50 17.01 -7.96
CA PRO A 14 5.55 15.62 -7.57
C PRO A 14 5.82 14.81 -8.83
N ARG A 15 6.94 14.08 -8.85
CA ARG A 15 7.33 13.23 -9.97
C ARG A 15 6.10 12.38 -10.35
N PRO A 16 5.64 12.43 -11.60
CA PRO A 16 4.44 11.69 -11.98
C PRO A 16 4.65 10.22 -11.61
N ALA A 17 3.72 9.68 -10.80
CA ALA A 17 3.72 8.27 -10.48
C ALA A 17 3.70 7.49 -11.81
N PRO A 18 4.51 6.42 -11.96
CA PRO A 18 4.57 5.69 -13.21
C PRO A 18 3.17 5.26 -13.60
N ALA A 19 2.79 5.50 -14.86
CA ALA A 19 1.52 5.06 -15.42
C ALA A 19 1.39 3.55 -15.17
N VAL A 20 0.47 3.19 -14.28
CA VAL A 20 0.18 1.80 -13.96
C VAL A 20 -0.32 1.19 -15.26
N GLY A 21 0.44 0.25 -15.82
CA GLY A 21 -0.01 -0.58 -16.96
C GLY A 21 -1.37 -1.24 -16.64
N PRO A 22 -2.06 -1.81 -17.63
CA PRO A 22 -3.43 -2.30 -17.45
C PRO A 22 -3.54 -3.09 -16.14
N ALA A 23 -4.46 -2.65 -15.28
CA ALA A 23 -4.63 -3.21 -13.94
C ALA A 23 -5.09 -4.66 -14.05
N VAL A 24 -4.14 -5.57 -14.26
CA VAL A 24 -4.39 -7.00 -14.22
C VAL A 24 -4.98 -7.32 -12.85
N ALA A 25 -5.99 -8.18 -12.80
CA ALA A 25 -6.63 -8.52 -11.54
C ALA A 25 -5.60 -9.16 -10.58
N PRO A 26 -5.65 -8.88 -9.26
CA PRO A 26 -4.78 -9.51 -8.27
C PRO A 26 -4.77 -11.03 -8.37
N ALA A 27 -3.57 -11.61 -8.31
CA ALA A 27 -3.29 -13.04 -8.35
C ALA A 27 -2.93 -13.54 -6.95
N VAL A 28 -3.03 -14.86 -6.74
CA VAL A 28 -2.62 -15.49 -5.47
C VAL A 28 -1.15 -15.19 -5.19
N GLY A 29 -0.85 -14.81 -3.95
CA GLY A 29 0.47 -14.37 -3.51
C GLY A 29 0.70 -12.85 -3.62
N ASP A 30 -0.10 -12.13 -4.40
CA ASP A 30 0.01 -10.68 -4.47
C ASP A 30 -0.37 -10.04 -3.14
N THR A 31 0.35 -8.97 -2.78
CA THR A 31 -0.04 -8.15 -1.64
C THR A 31 -0.88 -6.97 -2.12
N VAL A 32 -2.04 -6.79 -1.52
CA VAL A 32 -3.00 -5.75 -1.86
C VAL A 32 -3.38 -4.91 -0.63
N HIS A 33 -3.69 -3.65 -0.87
CA HIS A 33 -4.33 -2.76 0.09
C HIS A 33 -5.84 -2.79 -0.15
N ASP A 34 -6.61 -3.08 0.90
CA ASP A 34 -8.07 -2.97 0.93
C ASP A 34 -8.44 -1.63 1.59
N PRO A 35 -8.82 -0.60 0.80
CA PRO A 35 -9.17 0.72 1.35
C PRO A 35 -10.50 0.69 2.10
N VAL A 36 -11.39 -0.27 1.84
CA VAL A 36 -12.66 -0.40 2.56
C VAL A 36 -12.43 -0.75 4.03
N ARG A 37 -11.37 -1.54 4.28
CA ARG A 37 -11.00 -2.00 5.63
C ARG A 37 -9.75 -1.33 6.18
N GLY A 38 -9.09 -0.47 5.41
CA GLY A 38 -7.84 0.21 5.80
C GLY A 38 -6.70 -0.75 6.16
N ARG A 39 -6.62 -1.91 5.48
CA ARG A 39 -5.68 -2.98 5.84
C ARG A 39 -4.98 -3.59 4.62
N VAL A 40 -3.80 -4.13 4.85
CA VAL A 40 -2.99 -4.81 3.83
C VAL A 40 -3.06 -6.32 4.01
N GLY A 41 -3.24 -7.05 2.90
CA GLY A 41 -3.32 -8.51 2.89
C GLY A 41 -2.68 -9.16 1.68
N VAL A 42 -2.39 -10.44 1.82
CA VAL A 42 -1.93 -11.32 0.74
C VAL A 42 -3.14 -12.06 0.17
N VAL A 43 -3.25 -12.11 -1.15
CA VAL A 43 -4.29 -12.88 -1.84
C VAL A 43 -4.00 -14.37 -1.65
N MET A 44 -4.91 -15.08 -1.00
CA MET A 44 -4.84 -16.53 -0.80
C MET A 44 -5.57 -17.30 -1.89
N GLY A 45 -6.59 -16.68 -2.50
CA GLY A 45 -7.45 -17.32 -3.47
C GLY A 45 -8.64 -16.45 -3.85
N ARG A 46 -9.60 -17.07 -4.53
CA ARG A 46 -10.92 -16.49 -4.81
C ARG A 46 -12.00 -17.40 -4.25
N VAL A 47 -13.02 -16.78 -3.66
CA VAL A 47 -14.23 -17.45 -3.18
C VAL A 47 -15.42 -16.75 -3.84
N GLY A 48 -16.01 -17.39 -4.85
CA GLY A 48 -17.01 -16.75 -5.70
C GLY A 48 -16.45 -15.47 -6.36
N PRO A 49 -17.16 -14.33 -6.29
CA PRO A 49 -16.69 -13.07 -6.88
C PRO A 49 -15.59 -12.38 -6.07
N TYR A 50 -15.34 -12.83 -4.83
CA TYR A 50 -14.44 -12.15 -3.89
C TYR A 50 -13.03 -12.75 -3.87
N LEU A 51 -12.05 -11.91 -3.54
CA LEU A 51 -10.71 -12.34 -3.17
C LEU A 51 -10.70 -12.73 -1.69
N GLN A 52 -10.09 -13.87 -1.37
CA GLN A 52 -9.81 -14.25 0.01
C GLN A 52 -8.42 -13.70 0.39
N LEU A 53 -8.36 -12.81 1.37
CA LEU A 53 -7.14 -12.14 1.81
C LEU A 53 -6.74 -12.59 3.22
N ARG A 54 -5.42 -12.72 3.45
CA ARG A 54 -4.84 -12.96 4.77
C ARG A 54 -3.94 -11.81 5.20
N PRO A 55 -3.98 -11.33 6.46
CA PRO A 55 -3.21 -10.15 6.84
C PRO A 55 -1.71 -10.46 6.89
N LEU A 56 -0.86 -9.51 6.51
CA LEU A 56 0.61 -9.69 6.49
C LEU A 56 1.18 -10.13 7.84
N GLY A 57 0.56 -9.69 8.93
CA GLY A 57 0.98 -10.03 10.29
C GLY A 57 0.41 -11.31 10.86
N GLY A 58 -0.37 -12.07 10.10
CA GLY A 58 -1.23 -13.14 10.62
C GLY A 58 -2.51 -12.60 11.24
N GLY A 59 -3.47 -13.50 11.51
CA GLY A 59 -4.81 -13.17 11.98
C GLY A 59 -5.91 -13.63 11.02
N ARG A 60 -7.13 -13.14 11.24
CA ARG A 60 -8.33 -13.60 10.52
C ARG A 60 -8.34 -13.15 9.06
N GLU A 61 -8.57 -14.11 8.18
CA GLU A 61 -8.82 -13.88 6.76
C GLU A 61 -10.11 -13.11 6.51
N TRP A 62 -10.21 -12.47 5.36
CA TRP A 62 -11.40 -11.73 4.97
C TRP A 62 -11.60 -11.70 3.46
N ASP A 63 -12.85 -11.51 3.07
CA ASP A 63 -13.23 -11.38 1.67
C ASP A 63 -13.23 -9.92 1.23
N ALA A 64 -12.63 -9.66 0.07
CA ALA A 64 -12.52 -8.33 -0.52
C ALA A 64 -12.98 -8.33 -1.98
N ASP A 65 -13.60 -7.23 -2.39
CA ASP A 65 -13.98 -6.99 -3.77
C ASP A 65 -12.71 -6.76 -4.62
N PRO A 66 -12.47 -7.56 -5.68
CA PRO A 66 -11.30 -7.41 -6.55
C PRO A 66 -11.19 -6.03 -7.19
N ASP A 67 -12.29 -5.31 -7.39
CA ASP A 67 -12.31 -3.99 -8.03
C ASP A 67 -12.04 -2.86 -7.04
N ARG A 68 -12.08 -3.16 -5.73
CA ARG A 68 -11.82 -2.18 -4.67
C ARG A 68 -10.41 -2.27 -4.11
N VAL A 69 -9.72 -3.39 -4.32
CA VAL A 69 -8.36 -3.59 -3.81
C VAL A 69 -7.32 -3.09 -4.79
N ARG A 70 -6.21 -2.57 -4.25
CA ARG A 70 -5.08 -2.09 -5.04
C ARG A 70 -3.84 -2.92 -4.76
N ARG A 71 -3.17 -3.43 -5.79
CA ARG A 71 -1.84 -4.05 -5.64
C ARG A 71 -0.84 -3.04 -5.10
N LEU A 72 -0.02 -3.51 -4.15
CA LEU A 72 1.12 -2.75 -3.66
C LEU A 72 2.31 -2.96 -4.59
N SER A 73 3.03 -1.88 -4.88
CA SER A 73 4.36 -1.96 -5.48
C SER A 73 5.38 -2.59 -4.51
N PRO A 74 6.54 -3.06 -4.99
CA PRO A 74 7.58 -3.62 -4.12
C PRO A 74 8.04 -2.65 -3.02
N ALA A 75 8.12 -1.35 -3.32
CA ALA A 75 8.47 -0.33 -2.35
C ALA A 75 7.41 -0.18 -1.26
N GLU A 76 6.13 -0.10 -1.64
CA GLU A 76 5.02 -0.02 -0.67
C GLU A 76 4.90 -1.30 0.17
N LEU A 77 5.14 -2.47 -0.42
CA LEU A 77 5.19 -3.74 0.30
C LEU A 77 6.29 -3.73 1.37
N LEU A 78 7.49 -3.25 1.03
CA LEU A 78 8.60 -3.14 1.98
C LEU A 78 8.22 -2.19 3.12
N SER A 79 7.69 -1.01 2.81
CA SER A 79 7.23 -0.05 3.81
C SER A 79 6.15 -0.64 4.73
N ALA A 80 5.18 -1.38 4.17
CA ALA A 80 4.13 -2.04 4.95
C ALA A 80 4.70 -3.11 5.90
N ARG A 81 5.69 -3.89 5.47
CA ARG A 81 6.37 -4.88 6.32
C ARG A 81 7.18 -4.22 7.44
N VAL A 82 7.90 -3.13 7.13
CA VAL A 82 8.64 -2.36 8.13
C VAL A 82 7.68 -1.76 9.15
N ALA A 83 6.58 -1.13 8.71
CA ALA A 83 5.58 -0.57 9.61
C ALA A 83 4.97 -1.64 10.54
N LEU A 84 4.70 -2.84 10.02
CA LEU A 84 4.23 -3.97 10.83
C LEU A 84 5.26 -4.39 11.89
N THR A 85 6.54 -4.48 11.52
CA THR A 85 7.62 -4.81 12.45
C THR A 85 7.77 -3.72 13.51
N ASN A 86 7.74 -2.44 13.12
CA ASN A 86 7.81 -1.32 14.05
C ASN A 86 6.63 -1.37 15.03
N ALA A 87 5.40 -1.55 14.56
CA ALA A 87 4.21 -1.64 15.42
C ALA A 87 4.35 -2.74 16.49
N ARG A 88 4.94 -3.89 16.14
CA ARG A 88 5.22 -4.99 17.08
C ARG A 88 6.33 -4.67 18.08
N SER A 89 7.35 -3.91 17.66
CA SER A 89 8.47 -3.51 18.51
C SER A 89 8.08 -2.40 19.49
N HIS A 90 7.22 -1.47 19.06
CA HIS A 90 6.72 -0.38 19.90
C HIS A 90 5.79 -0.86 21.03
N THR A 91 5.25 -2.09 20.96
CA THR A 91 4.50 -2.69 22.09
C THR A 91 5.40 -3.15 23.25
N ARG A 92 6.73 -2.97 23.19
CA ARG A 92 7.67 -3.35 24.28
C ARG A 92 8.34 -2.16 25.00
N ILE A 93 8.12 -0.92 24.56
CA ILE A 93 8.68 0.26 25.25
C ILE A 93 7.58 1.30 25.43
N GLY A 94 6.90 1.26 26.58
CA GLY A 94 6.03 2.34 27.04
C GLY A 94 4.70 1.95 27.69
N LEU A 95 4.75 1.11 28.75
CA LEU A 95 3.97 1.18 30.01
C LEU A 95 3.98 -0.18 30.71
#